data_AF-A0A037ZM15-F1
#
_entry.id   AF-A0A037ZM15-F1
#
_cell.length_a   1.000
_cell.length_b   1.000
_cell.length_c   1.000
_cell.angle_alpha   90.00
_cell.angle_beta   90.00
_cell.angle_gamma   90.00
#
_symmetry.space_group_name_H-M   'P 1'
#
loop_
_entity.id
_entity.type
_entity.pdbx_description
1 polymer ?
#
loop_
_entity_poly.entity_id
_entity_poly.type
_entity_poly.pdbx_seq_one_letter_code
_entity_poly.pdbx_strand_id
1 'polypeptide(L)'
;MPRFEDQGAPVYQAPGLTPGLLGVALAVSGAILALRRGRDGAQTTTFWQNVFGAPQSRRRAGAAVVLTVIYGAVLFGNTPYLVATFLFVTAFVLVFEIGLNSQNRTKGVVRSVIVAIVLGVVTSLGTRFLFETLFLIQLS
;
A
#
# COMPACT_ATOMS: atom_id res chain seq x y z
N MET A 1 7.34 31.93 -8.37
CA MET A 1 6.08 31.78 -7.61
C MET A 1 6.34 32.21 -6.17
N PRO A 2 5.45 32.99 -5.52
CA PRO A 2 5.61 33.38 -4.12
C PRO A 2 5.67 32.11 -3.26
N ARG A 3 6.57 32.05 -2.28
CA ARG A 3 6.70 30.87 -1.40
C ARG A 3 5.57 30.89 -0.38
N PHE A 4 5.12 29.71 0.05
CA PHE A 4 4.09 29.55 1.09
C PHE A 4 4.43 30.21 2.44
N GLU A 5 5.68 30.66 2.60
CA GLU A 5 6.16 31.44 3.75
C GLU A 5 5.65 32.90 3.73
N ASP A 6 5.28 33.47 2.57
CA ASP A 6 4.87 34.87 2.43
C ASP A 6 3.37 35.13 2.74
N GLN A 7 2.56 34.09 3.01
CA GLN A 7 1.10 34.20 3.14
C GLN A 7 0.55 33.98 4.56
N GLY A 8 1.41 33.81 5.58
CA GLY A 8 0.96 33.63 6.97
C GLY A 8 0.10 32.38 7.21
N ALA A 9 0.12 31.41 6.28
CA ALA A 9 -0.64 30.19 6.40
C ALA A 9 -0.03 29.30 7.50
N PRO A 10 -0.78 28.89 8.54
CA PRO A 10 -0.24 28.12 9.64
C PRO A 10 0.22 26.73 9.17
N VAL A 11 1.39 26.29 9.66
CA VAL A 11 2.09 25.05 9.26
C VAL A 11 1.19 23.81 9.27
N TYR A 12 0.12 23.78 10.08
CA TYR A 12 -0.83 22.66 10.12
C TYR A 12 -1.61 22.45 8.81
N GLN A 13 -1.69 23.47 7.94
CA GLN A 13 -2.36 23.40 6.65
C GLN A 13 -1.45 22.89 5.52
N ALA A 14 -0.19 22.56 5.81
CA ALA A 14 0.71 22.00 4.81
C ALA A 14 0.16 20.66 4.29
N PRO A 15 -0.14 20.54 2.98
CA PRO A 15 -0.63 19.29 2.42
C PRO A 15 0.45 18.21 2.61
N GLY A 16 0.10 17.15 3.35
CA GLY A 16 1.02 16.04 3.65
C GLY A 16 1.45 15.90 5.11
N LEU A 17 1.09 16.84 5.99
CA LEU A 17 1.49 16.78 7.40
C LEU A 17 0.85 15.58 8.13
N THR A 18 -0.44 15.33 7.90
CA THR A 18 -1.17 14.18 8.44
C THR A 18 -0.60 12.83 7.99
N PRO A 19 -0.42 12.55 6.68
CA PRO A 19 0.20 11.29 6.25
C PRO A 19 1.67 11.18 6.71
N GLY A 20 2.41 12.30 6.81
CA GLY A 20 3.76 12.31 7.36
C GLY A 20 3.82 11.87 8.82
N LEU A 21 2.95 12.40 9.67
CA LEU A 21 2.85 12.01 11.09
C LEU A 21 2.49 10.52 11.25
N LEU A 22 1.54 10.02 10.46
CA LEU A 22 1.20 8.59 10.47
C LEU A 22 2.38 7.72 10.03
N GLY A 23 3.13 8.14 9.01
CA GLY A 23 4.35 7.47 8.58
C GLY A 23 5.41 7.38 9.68
N VAL A 24 5.64 8.48 10.40
CA VAL A 24 6.56 8.52 11.54
C VAL A 24 6.08 7.62 12.67
N ALA A 25 4.80 7.68 13.03
CA ALA A 25 4.23 6.85 14.08
C ALA A 25 4.36 5.34 13.76
N LEU A 26 4.12 4.96 12.50
CA LEU A 26 4.31 3.58 12.03
C LEU A 26 5.78 3.16 12.04
N ALA A 27 6.70 4.04 11.63
CA ALA A 27 8.14 3.77 11.66
C ALA A 27 8.63 3.54 13.09
N VAL A 28 8.21 4.38 14.04
CA VAL A 28 8.52 4.24 15.47
C VAL A 28 7.94 2.95 16.02
N SER A 29 6.68 2.65 15.74
CA SER A 29 6.01 1.42 16.20
C SER A 29 6.72 0.17 15.66
N GLY A 30 7.09 0.18 14.37
CA GLY A 30 7.85 -0.89 13.74
C GLY A 30 9.24 -1.07 14.36
N ALA A 31 9.95 0.03 14.62
CA ALA A 31 11.27 0.01 15.25
C ALA A 31 11.21 -0.56 16.68
N ILE A 32 10.23 -0.13 17.48
CA ILE A 32 10.03 -0.65 18.84
C ILE A 32 9.76 -2.16 18.82
N LEU A 33 8.91 -2.64 17.90
CA LEU A 33 8.62 -4.07 17.78
C LEU A 33 9.86 -4.88 17.34
N ALA A 34 10.64 -4.35 16.40
CA ALA A 34 11.87 -4.98 15.94
C ALA A 34 12.93 -5.06 17.06
N LEU A 35 13.13 -3.97 17.81
CA LEU A 35 14.05 -3.91 18.93
C LEU A 35 13.61 -4.81 20.10
N ARG A 36 12.31 -4.86 20.40
CA ARG A 36 11.75 -5.74 21.44
C ARG A 36 12.03 -7.22 21.12
N ARG A 37 11.80 -7.64 19.88
CA ARG A 37 12.11 -9.02 19.42
C ARG A 37 13.62 -9.30 19.40
N GLY A 38 14.44 -8.27 19.21
CA GLY A 38 15.90 -8.35 19.32
C GLY A 38 16.40 -8.69 20.73
N ARG A 39 15.66 -8.26 21.76
CA ARG A 39 16.06 -8.37 23.17
C ARG A 39 15.77 -9.74 23.81
N ASP A 40 14.83 -10.50 23.24
CA ASP A 40 14.44 -11.84 23.72
C ASP A 40 15.44 -12.96 23.34
N GLY A 41 16.56 -12.62 22.68
CA GLY A 41 17.83 -13.37 22.59
C GLY A 41 17.80 -14.74 21.90
N ALA A 42 16.99 -15.68 22.38
CA ALA A 42 16.96 -17.07 21.94
C ALA A 42 16.13 -17.29 20.66
N GLN A 43 15.12 -16.45 20.39
CA GLN A 43 14.31 -16.54 19.17
C GLN A 43 14.79 -15.59 18.06
N THR A 44 15.73 -14.69 18.36
CA THR A 44 16.12 -13.57 17.49
C THR A 44 16.92 -14.03 16.27
N THR A 45 17.86 -14.96 16.43
CA THR A 45 18.65 -15.51 15.30
C THR A 45 17.75 -16.24 14.31
N THR A 46 16.84 -17.09 14.82
CA THR A 46 15.85 -17.82 14.01
C THR A 46 14.82 -16.87 13.39
N PHE A 47 14.44 -15.80 14.09
CA PHE A 47 13.52 -14.78 13.59
C PHE A 47 14.11 -14.01 12.41
N TRP A 48 15.31 -13.44 12.54
CA TRP A 48 15.94 -12.70 11.44
C TRP A 48 16.29 -13.62 10.27
N GLN A 49 16.69 -14.86 10.54
CA GLN A 49 16.93 -15.86 9.50
C GLN A 49 15.64 -16.32 8.82
N ASN A 50 14.47 -16.27 9.47
CA ASN A 50 13.18 -16.50 8.82
C ASN A 50 12.66 -15.26 8.08
N VAL A 51 12.83 -14.05 8.63
CA VAL A 51 12.41 -12.80 7.99
C VAL A 51 13.22 -12.55 6.72
N PHE A 52 14.53 -12.65 6.81
CA PHE A 52 15.40 -12.51 5.66
C PHE A 52 15.47 -13.83 4.89
N GLY A 53 15.68 -14.98 5.49
CA GLY A 53 15.91 -16.23 4.77
C GLY A 53 14.68 -16.92 4.19
N ALA A 54 13.43 -16.60 4.59
CA ALA A 54 12.26 -17.24 3.99
C ALA A 54 12.04 -16.74 2.54
N PRO A 55 12.19 -17.62 1.52
CA PRO A 55 12.05 -17.22 0.11
C PRO A 55 10.66 -16.66 -0.20
N GLN A 56 9.63 -17.13 0.53
CA GLN A 56 8.24 -16.72 0.37
C GLN A 56 7.99 -15.29 0.87
N SER A 57 8.59 -14.88 1.99
CA SER A 57 8.45 -13.53 2.55
C SER A 57 9.15 -12.49 1.67
N ARG A 58 10.36 -12.81 1.17
CA ARG A 58 11.09 -11.95 0.22
C ARG A 58 10.35 -11.76 -1.10
N ARG A 59 9.78 -12.83 -1.69
CA ARG A 59 8.98 -12.72 -2.92
C ARG A 59 7.74 -11.87 -2.72
N ARG A 60 7.07 -11.96 -1.56
CA ARG A 60 5.92 -11.11 -1.20
C ARG A 60 6.29 -9.65 -1.09
N ALA A 61 7.35 -9.34 -0.34
CA ALA A 61 7.83 -7.98 -0.20
C ALA A 61 8.25 -7.38 -1.56
N GLY A 62 9.01 -8.14 -2.35
CA GLY A 62 9.43 -7.71 -3.69
C GLY A 62 8.26 -7.47 -4.64
N ALA A 63 7.27 -8.37 -4.66
CA ALA A 63 6.06 -8.20 -5.46
C ALA A 63 5.28 -6.94 -5.06
N ALA A 64 5.10 -6.69 -3.75
CA ALA A 64 4.47 -5.45 -3.28
C ALA A 64 5.21 -4.22 -3.81
N VAL A 65 6.53 -4.14 -3.61
CA VAL A 65 7.33 -3.00 -4.06
C VAL A 65 7.18 -2.77 -5.56
N VAL A 66 7.35 -3.82 -6.36
CA VAL A 66 7.23 -3.73 -7.83
C VAL A 66 5.84 -3.25 -8.25
N LEU A 67 4.77 -3.85 -7.73
CA LEU A 67 3.40 -3.43 -8.07
C LEU A 67 3.15 -1.96 -7.68
N THR A 68 3.64 -1.54 -6.50
CA THR A 68 3.43 -0.18 -6.01
C THR A 68 4.20 0.84 -6.86
N VAL A 69 5.43 0.52 -7.26
CA VAL A 69 6.23 1.36 -8.15
C VAL A 69 5.60 1.43 -9.53
N ILE A 70 5.11 0.32 -10.10
CA ILE A 70 4.40 0.34 -11.40
C ILE A 70 3.17 1.24 -11.33
N TYR A 71 2.39 1.13 -10.26
CA TYR A 71 1.22 1.99 -10.07
C TYR A 71 1.59 3.47 -10.01
N GLY A 72 2.55 3.83 -9.16
CA GLY A 72 2.95 5.22 -8.94
C GLY A 72 3.76 5.85 -10.07
N ALA A 73 4.57 5.09 -10.79
CA ALA A 73 5.49 5.62 -11.80
C ALA A 73 4.99 5.47 -13.25
N VAL A 74 4.15 4.47 -13.53
CA VAL A 74 3.72 4.16 -14.91
C VAL A 74 2.24 4.42 -15.12
N LEU A 75 1.39 3.99 -14.18
CA LEU A 75 -0.06 4.13 -14.31
C LEU A 75 -0.53 5.54 -13.96
N PHE A 76 0.08 6.14 -12.93
CA PHE A 76 -0.22 7.49 -12.50
C PHE A 76 0.20 8.51 -13.58
N GLY A 77 -0.80 9.11 -14.22
CA GLY A 77 -0.62 10.13 -15.27
C GLY A 77 -0.78 9.64 -16.72
N ASN A 78 -0.79 8.33 -16.98
CA ASN A 78 -0.97 7.79 -18.34
C ASN A 78 -2.35 7.18 -18.59
N THR A 79 -3.09 6.81 -17.54
CA THR A 79 -4.42 6.19 -17.66
C THR A 79 -5.43 6.89 -16.76
N PRO A 80 -6.75 6.85 -17.08
CA PRO A 80 -7.78 7.39 -16.22
C PRO A 80 -7.69 6.78 -14.83
N TYR A 81 -7.74 7.63 -13.80
CA TYR A 81 -7.52 7.23 -12.41
C TYR A 81 -8.38 6.03 -11.96
N LEU A 82 -9.63 5.99 -12.44
CA LEU A 82 -10.58 4.93 -12.12
C LEU A 82 -10.07 3.56 -12.62
N VAL A 83 -9.57 3.52 -13.86
CA VAL A 83 -9.03 2.30 -14.48
C VAL A 83 -7.71 1.92 -13.81
N ALA A 84 -6.83 2.89 -13.57
CA ALA A 84 -5.55 2.67 -12.92
C ALA A 84 -5.71 2.03 -11.53
N THR A 85 -6.58 2.62 -10.70
CA THR A 85 -6.82 2.17 -9.32
C THR A 85 -7.51 0.81 -9.29
N PHE A 86 -8.50 0.60 -10.16
CA PHE A 86 -9.18 -0.69 -10.29
C PHE A 86 -8.20 -1.81 -10.66
N LEU A 87 -7.38 -1.58 -11.69
CA LEU A 87 -6.43 -2.57 -12.18
C LEU A 87 -5.35 -2.85 -11.13
N PHE A 88 -4.81 -1.81 -10.50
CA PHE A 88 -3.82 -1.95 -9.44
C PHE A 88 -4.34 -2.77 -8.27
N VAL A 89 -5.48 -2.42 -7.69
CA VAL A 89 -6.05 -3.12 -6.52
C VAL A 89 -6.38 -4.56 -6.88
N THR A 90 -7.00 -4.79 -8.03
CA THR A 90 -7.34 -6.14 -8.50
C THR A 90 -6.08 -6.99 -8.71
N ALA A 91 -5.09 -6.47 -9.43
CA ALA A 91 -3.83 -7.17 -9.67
C ALA A 91 -3.07 -7.44 -8.36
N PHE A 92 -3.06 -6.48 -7.43
CA PHE A 92 -2.43 -6.63 -6.14
C PHE A 92 -3.07 -7.78 -5.35
N VAL A 93 -4.40 -7.81 -5.23
CA VAL A 93 -5.10 -8.90 -4.53
C VAL A 93 -4.83 -10.24 -5.22
N LEU A 94 -4.93 -10.32 -6.55
CA LEU A 94 -4.70 -11.58 -7.28
C LEU A 94 -3.26 -12.10 -7.12
N VAL A 95 -2.26 -11.23 -7.22
CA VAL A 95 -0.84 -11.62 -7.06
C VAL A 95 -0.58 -12.14 -5.65
N PHE A 96 -1.12 -11.50 -4.63
CA PHE A 96 -0.91 -11.91 -3.24
C PHE A 96 -1.73 -13.13 -2.84
N GLU A 97 -2.98 -13.22 -3.29
CA GLU A 97 -3.92 -14.26 -2.88
C GLU A 97 -3.77 -15.55 -3.69
N ILE A 98 -3.51 -15.45 -5.00
CA ILE A 98 -3.38 -16.62 -5.89
C ILE A 98 -1.90 -16.93 -6.18
N GLY A 99 -1.08 -15.90 -6.43
CA GLY A 99 0.30 -16.07 -6.87
C GLY A 99 1.26 -16.44 -5.75
N LEU A 100 1.12 -15.80 -4.58
CA LEU A 100 2.09 -15.92 -3.48
C LEU A 100 1.55 -16.64 -2.25
N ASN A 101 0.27 -17.03 -2.24
CA ASN A 101 -0.31 -17.87 -1.19
C ASN A 101 -0.43 -19.33 -1.65
N SER A 102 0.70 -20.04 -1.64
CA SER A 102 0.78 -21.42 -2.15
C SER A 102 -0.05 -22.44 -1.37
N GLN A 103 -0.55 -22.10 -0.17
CA GLN A 103 -1.28 -23.01 0.71
C GLN A 103 -2.76 -23.21 0.32
N ASN A 104 -3.33 -22.34 -0.52
CA ASN A 104 -4.78 -22.36 -0.84
C ASN A 104 -5.09 -22.46 -2.34
N ARG A 105 -4.09 -22.86 -3.15
CA ARG A 105 -4.05 -22.68 -4.61
C ARG A 105 -5.18 -23.36 -5.40
N THR A 106 -5.89 -24.32 -4.82
CA THR A 106 -6.88 -25.15 -5.53
C THR A 106 -8.31 -25.04 -5.02
N LYS A 107 -8.56 -24.45 -3.84
CA LYS A 107 -9.90 -24.32 -3.27
C LYS A 107 -10.26 -22.86 -3.07
N GLY A 108 -10.81 -22.24 -4.13
CA GLY A 108 -11.39 -20.91 -4.03
C GLY A 108 -10.81 -19.83 -4.93
N VAL A 109 -10.10 -20.19 -6.02
CA VAL A 109 -9.61 -19.20 -7.01
C VAL A 109 -10.74 -18.30 -7.51
N VAL A 110 -11.90 -18.86 -7.83
CA VAL A 110 -13.09 -18.09 -8.24
C VAL A 110 -13.52 -17.09 -7.15
N ARG A 111 -13.53 -17.53 -5.89
CA ARG A 111 -13.85 -16.64 -4.76
C ARG A 111 -12.83 -15.51 -4.62
N SER A 112 -11.53 -15.81 -4.73
CA SER A 112 -10.48 -14.79 -4.67
C SER A 112 -10.57 -13.79 -5.82
N VAL A 113 -10.93 -14.25 -7.03
CA VAL A 113 -11.16 -13.37 -8.19
C VAL A 113 -12.37 -12.46 -7.95
N ILE A 114 -13.48 -13.01 -7.45
CA ILE A 114 -14.68 -12.22 -7.12
C ILE A 114 -14.33 -11.17 -6.06
N VAL A 115 -13.64 -11.56 -4.99
CA VAL A 115 -13.22 -10.64 -3.92
C VAL A 115 -12.29 -9.56 -4.46
N ALA A 116 -11.32 -9.92 -5.30
CA ALA A 116 -10.40 -8.97 -5.93
C ALA A 116 -11.14 -7.95 -6.80
N ILE A 117 -12.09 -8.40 -7.62
CA ILE A 117 -12.90 -7.52 -8.48
C ILE A 117 -13.77 -6.60 -7.61
N VAL A 118 -14.47 -7.14 -6.60
CA VAL A 118 -15.33 -6.34 -5.72
C VAL A 118 -14.51 -5.29 -4.97
N LEU A 119 -13.36 -5.67 -4.40
CA LEU A 119 -12.44 -4.72 -3.77
C LEU A 119 -11.97 -3.66 -4.76
N GLY A 120 -11.54 -4.06 -5.96
CA GLY A 120 -11.13 -3.13 -7.01
C GLY A 120 -12.21 -2.11 -7.35
N VAL A 121 -13.46 -2.56 -7.55
CA VAL A 121 -14.60 -1.68 -7.87
C VAL A 121 -14.91 -0.75 -6.71
N VAL A 122 -15.05 -1.28 -5.50
CA VAL A 122 -15.41 -0.50 -4.31
C VAL A 122 -14.32 0.53 -3.99
N THR A 123 -13.04 0.15 -4.05
CA THR A 123 -11.93 1.07 -3.80
C THR A 123 -11.84 2.14 -4.90
N SER A 124 -11.97 1.78 -6.17
CA SER A 124 -11.88 2.74 -7.28
C SER A 124 -13.03 3.76 -7.25
N LEU A 125 -14.28 3.30 -7.05
CA LEU A 125 -15.43 4.19 -6.94
C LEU A 125 -15.40 5.03 -5.66
N GLY A 126 -15.02 4.43 -4.52
CA GLY A 126 -14.95 5.13 -3.23
C GLY A 126 -13.88 6.22 -3.21
N THR A 127 -12.70 5.95 -3.77
CA THR A 127 -11.64 6.96 -3.90
C THR A 127 -12.02 8.06 -4.87
N ARG A 128 -12.60 7.73 -6.03
CA ARG A 128 -13.15 8.74 -6.94
C ARG A 128 -14.18 9.63 -6.24
N PHE A 129 -15.13 9.04 -5.52
CA PHE A 129 -16.15 9.78 -4.80
C PHE A 129 -15.55 10.70 -3.73
N LEU A 130 -14.55 10.23 -2.99
CA LEU A 130 -13.79 11.04 -2.03
C LEU A 130 -13.13 12.24 -2.72
N PHE A 131 -12.49 12.04 -3.87
CA PHE A 131 -11.83 13.13 -4.60
C PHE A 131 -12.81 14.13 -5.23
N GLU A 132 -13.90 13.66 -5.82
CA GLU A 132 -14.92 14.54 -6.39
C GLU A 132 -15.68 15.31 -5.30
N THR A 133 -16.00 14.67 -4.17
CA THR A 133 -16.89 15.25 -3.15
C THR A 133 -16.14 16.00 -2.05
N LEU A 134 -15.03 15.46 -1.53
CA LEU A 134 -14.27 16.09 -0.46
C LEU A 134 -13.15 16.99 -0.98
N PHE A 135 -12.54 16.62 -2.11
CA PHE A 135 -11.43 17.39 -2.67
C PHE A 135 -11.83 18.27 -3.86
N LEU A 136 -13.06 18.16 -4.39
CA LEU A 136 -13.58 18.92 -5.54
C LEU A 136 -12.67 18.85 -6.78
N ILE A 137 -11.91 17.75 -6.91
CA ILE A 137 -11.02 17.52 -8.05
C ILE A 137 -11.78 16.67 -9.07
N GLN A 138 -11.97 17.22 -10.28
CA GLN A 138 -12.47 16.44 -11.42
C GLN A 138 -11.35 15.53 -11.92
N LEU A 139 -11.43 14.24 -11.60
CA LEU A 139 -10.59 13.23 -12.23
C LEU A 139 -11.22 12.80 -13.55
N SER A 140 -10.90 13.53 -14.63
CA SER A 140 -11.16 13.12 -16.02
C SER A 140 -10.24 11.99 -16.45
#